data_AF-A0ABD5MB60-F1
#
_entry.id   AF-A0ABD5MB60-F1
#
_cell.length_a   1.000
_cell.length_b   1.000
_cell.length_c   1.000
_cell.angle_alpha   90.00
_cell.angle_beta   90.00
_cell.angle_gamma   90.00
#
_symmetry.space_group_name_H-M   'P 1'
#
loop_
_entity.id
_entity.type
_entity.pdbx_description
1 polymer ?
#
loop_
_entity_poly.entity_id
_entity_poly.type
_entity_poly.pdbx_seq_one_letter_code
_entity_poly.pdbx_strand_id
1 'polypeptide(L)' 'MDANNAGERVAVEDGEARERVSAHLSSPDRVVFTEADNRDGWIALDADAAVAVER' A
#
# COMPACT_ATOMS: atom_id res chain seq x y z
N MET A 1 -33.08 -17.04 5.08
CA MET A 1 -32.20 -17.61 4.03
C MET A 1 -31.16 -16.55 3.77
N ASP A 2 -30.01 -16.77 4.36
CA ASP A 2 -28.99 -15.77 4.68
C ASP A 2 -28.14 -15.38 3.47
N ALA A 3 -27.73 -14.12 3.46
CA ALA A 3 -26.95 -13.48 2.42
C ALA A 3 -25.51 -13.99 2.39
N ASN A 4 -25.17 -14.83 1.40
CA ASN A 4 -23.78 -15.15 1.10
C ASN A 4 -23.19 -14.08 0.19
N ASN A 5 -22.74 -12.98 0.79
CA ASN A 5 -21.76 -12.10 0.15
C ASN A 5 -20.43 -12.86 0.15
N ALA A 6 -20.17 -13.58 -0.93
CA ALA A 6 -18.89 -14.22 -1.20
C ALA A 6 -17.86 -13.15 -1.56
N GLY A 7 -17.40 -12.42 -0.54
CA GLY A 7 -16.21 -11.58 -0.66
C GLY A 7 -15.06 -12.47 -1.08
N GLU A 8 -14.60 -12.28 -2.31
CA GLU A 8 -13.44 -12.93 -2.89
C GLU A 8 -12.24 -12.63 -2.00
N ARG A 9 -11.87 -13.60 -1.16
CA ARG A 9 -10.65 -13.52 -0.35
C ARG A 9 -9.52 -13.89 -1.27
N VAL A 10 -8.81 -12.88 -1.77
CA VAL A 10 -7.54 -13.08 -2.45
C VAL A 10 -6.63 -13.84 -1.48
N ALA A 11 -6.30 -15.07 -1.82
CA ALA A 11 -5.33 -15.85 -1.08
C ALA A 11 -3.98 -15.14 -1.25
N VAL A 12 -3.52 -14.45 -0.20
CA VAL A 12 -2.15 -13.96 -0.12
C VAL A 12 -1.25 -15.18 -0.01
N GLU A 13 -0.74 -15.64 -1.15
CA GLU A 13 0.34 -16.62 -1.20
C GLU A 13 1.55 -15.98 -0.53
N ASP A 14 1.92 -16.51 0.65
CA ASP A 14 3.05 -16.11 1.50
C ASP A 14 4.39 -16.53 0.86
N GLY A 15 4.53 -16.27 -0.44
CA GLY A 15 5.77 -16.38 -1.19
C GLY A 15 6.57 -15.11 -0.97
N GLU A 16 7.88 -15.23 -0.86
CA GLU A 16 8.88 -14.20 -0.62
C GLU A 16 8.97 -13.12 -1.73
N ALA A 17 7.86 -12.69 -2.32
CA ALA A 17 7.77 -11.44 -3.04
C ALA A 17 7.75 -10.33 -1.98
N ARG A 18 8.94 -9.85 -1.59
CA ARG A 18 9.04 -8.55 -0.90
C ARG A 18 8.49 -7.50 -1.86
N GLU A 19 7.20 -7.24 -1.77
CA GLU A 19 6.51 -6.23 -2.57
C GLU A 19 7.26 -4.92 -2.35
N ARG A 20 7.87 -4.42 -3.43
CA ARG A 20 8.78 -3.28 -3.36
C ARG A 20 7.95 -2.02 -3.28
N VAL A 21 7.57 -1.66 -2.07
CA VAL A 21 6.91 -0.40 -1.78
C VAL A 21 7.93 0.73 -1.86
N SER A 22 7.62 1.75 -2.65
CA SER A 22 8.40 2.99 -2.74
C SER A 22 7.61 4.13 -2.13
N ALA A 23 8.26 4.94 -1.29
CA ALA A 23 7.69 6.16 -0.73
C ALA A 23 8.25 7.37 -1.46
N HIS A 24 7.40 8.30 -1.86
CA HIS A 24 7.83 9.55 -2.48
C HIS A 24 6.97 10.74 -2.03
N LEU A 25 7.61 11.88 -1.83
CA LEU A 25 6.94 13.15 -1.58
C LEU A 25 6.31 13.65 -2.88
N SER A 26 4.99 13.60 -2.97
CA SER A 26 4.24 14.10 -4.13
C SER A 26 3.98 15.60 -4.05
N SER A 27 4.01 16.15 -2.83
CA SER A 27 3.98 17.56 -2.46
C SER A 27 4.70 17.73 -1.11
N PRO A 28 4.99 18.96 -0.64
CA PRO A 28 5.68 19.18 0.64
C PRO A 28 4.96 18.57 1.86
N ASP A 29 3.64 18.49 1.77
CA ASP A 29 2.70 18.08 2.81
C ASP A 29 2.17 16.64 2.62
N ARG A 30 2.64 15.90 1.60
CA ARG A 30 2.05 14.59 1.25
C ARG A 30 3.06 13.55 0.80
N VAL A 31 3.10 12.44 1.53
CA VAL A 31 3.84 11.23 1.17
C VAL A 31 2.89 10.24 0.49
N VAL A 32 3.35 9.66 -0.63
CA VAL A 32 2.62 8.63 -1.37
C VAL A 32 3.47 7.36 -1.41
N PHE A 33 2.81 6.23 -1.14
CA PHE A 33 3.37 4.88 -1.24
C PHE A 33 2.80 4.19 -2.46
N THR A 34 3.68 3.60 -3.26
CA THR A 34 3.33 2.87 -4.48
C THR A 34 4.05 1.54 -4.57
N GLU A 35 3.44 0.59 -5.25
CA GLU A 35 4.02 -0.70 -5.57
C GLU A 35 4.39 -0.77 -7.05
N ALA A 36 5.48 -1.44 -7.39
CA ALA A 36 5.97 -1.49 -8.77
C ALA A 36 5.00 -2.22 -9.72
N ASP A 37 4.35 -3.28 -9.24
CA ASP A 37 3.46 -4.14 -10.04
C ASP A 37 1.98 -3.74 -9.94
N ASN A 38 1.65 -2.84 -9.02
CA ASN A 38 0.28 -2.38 -8.78
C ASN A 38 0.20 -0.85 -8.77
N ARG A 39 0.24 -0.26 -9.97
CA ARG A 39 0.25 1.21 -10.13
C ARG A 39 -1.09 1.87 -9.79
N ASP A 40 -2.18 1.10 -9.80
CA ASP A 40 -3.51 1.58 -9.44
C ASP A 40 -3.72 1.54 -7.92
N GLY A 41 -2.92 0.75 -7.19
CA GLY A 41 -2.88 0.72 -5.73
C GLY A 41 -1.90 1.75 -5.17
N TRP A 42 -2.41 2.78 -4.51
CA TRP A 42 -1.59 3.76 -3.81
C TRP A 42 -2.20 4.18 -2.48
N ILE A 43 -1.34 4.55 -1.55
CA ILE A 43 -1.71 5.08 -0.23
C ILE A 43 -1.08 6.46 -0.08
N ALA A 44 -1.86 7.46 0.26
CA ALA A 44 -1.36 8.79 0.56
C ALA A 44 -1.64 9.13 2.03
N LEU A 45 -0.68 9.77 2.67
CA LEU A 45 -0.80 10.29 4.02
C LEU A 45 -0.10 11.63 4.16
N ASP A 46 -0.51 12.37 5.18
CA ASP A 46 0.07 13.67 5.52
C ASP A 46 1.55 13.50 5.89
N ALA A 47 2.41 14.37 5.35
CA ALA A 47 3.85 14.29 5.59
C ALA A 47 4.23 14.49 7.06
N ASP A 48 3.45 15.26 7.84
CA ASP A 48 3.71 15.46 9.28
C ASP A 48 3.43 14.20 10.10
N ALA A 49 2.64 13.26 9.56
CA ALA A 49 2.41 11.95 10.17
C ALA A 49 3.48 10.90 9.78
N ALA A 50 4.39 11.24 8.87
CA ALA A 50 5.45 10.35 8.41
C ALA A 50 6.80 10.67 9.07
N VAL A 51 7.62 9.65 9.28
CA VAL A 51 9.02 9.81 9.71
C VAL A 51 9.93 8.99 8.81
N ALA A 52 11.07 9.57 8.42
CA ALA A 52 12.11 8.84 7.74
C ALA A 52 12.79 7.88 8.72
N VAL A 53 12.83 6.60 8.37
CA VAL A 53 13.54 5.58 9.15
C VAL A 53 14.84 5.27 8.43
N GLU A 54 15.96 5.62 9.06
CA GLU A 54 17.30 5.23 8.61
C GLU A 54 17.59 3.80 9.11
N ARG A 55 18.24 2.98 8.28
CA ARG A 55 18.62 1.60 8.60
C ARG A 55 20.05 1.50 9.12
#